data_AF-A0A100HMQ1-F1
#
_entry.id   AF-A0A100HMQ1-F1
#
_cell.length_a   1.000
_cell.length_b   1.000
_cell.length_c   1.000
_cell.angle_alpha   90.00
_cell.angle_beta   90.00
_cell.angle_gamma   90.00
#
_symmetry.space_group_name_H-M   'P 1'
#
loop_
_entity.id
_entity.type
_entity.pdbx_description
1 polymer ?
#
loop_
_entity_poly.entity_id
_entity_poly.type
_entity_poly.pdbx_seq_one_letter_code
_entity_poly.pdbx_strand_id
1 'polypeptide(L)' 'MKAYQHDIQVQVQDQQPVRLTWHGQTYRVQAVIDEWRAGGRWWLGERPRTCYLVQAGELTAEVHREDGEGGRWWLARLQD' A
#
# COMPACT_ATOMS: atom_id res chain seq x y z
N MET A 1 -0.98 14.08 4.17
CA MET A 1 -1.59 13.01 3.35
C MET A 1 -3.10 12.88 3.58
N LYS A 2 -3.87 12.98 2.49
CA LYS A 2 -5.34 12.77 2.42
C LYS A 2 -5.65 11.27 2.43
N ALA A 3 -6.74 10.86 3.09
CA ALA A 3 -7.17 9.46 3.11
C ALA A 3 -7.99 9.12 1.86
N TYR A 4 -7.74 7.95 1.27
CA TYR A 4 -8.44 7.45 0.09
C TYR A 4 -9.16 6.13 0.35
N GLN A 5 -8.49 5.14 0.95
CA GLN A 5 -9.04 3.80 1.20
C GLN A 5 -9.59 3.13 -0.09
N HIS A 6 -8.84 3.25 -1.19
CA HIS A 6 -9.23 2.69 -2.50
C HIS A 6 -8.35 1.49 -2.86
N ASP A 7 -8.95 0.43 -3.37
CA ASP A 7 -8.22 -0.70 -3.91
C ASP A 7 -7.35 -0.26 -5.10
N ILE A 8 -6.10 -0.75 -5.12
CA ILE A 8 -5.14 -0.47 -6.18
C ILE A 8 -4.43 -1.73 -6.63
N GLN A 9 -3.87 -1.71 -7.84
CA GLN A 9 -2.96 -2.75 -8.27
C GLN A 9 -1.54 -2.39 -7.82
N VAL A 10 -0.85 -3.36 -7.24
CA VAL A 10 0.54 -3.21 -6.82
C VAL A 10 1.36 -4.33 -7.44
N GLN A 11 2.43 -3.97 -8.14
CA GLN A 11 3.43 -4.94 -8.56
C GLN A 11 4.47 -5.08 -7.47
N VAL A 12 4.80 -6.32 -7.13
CA VAL A 12 5.72 -6.68 -6.05
C VAL A 12 6.91 -7.40 -6.66
N GLN A 13 8.10 -7.07 -6.18
CA GLN A 13 9.35 -7.77 -6.47
C GLN A 13 10.12 -7.93 -5.16
N ASP A 14 10.66 -9.13 -4.90
CA ASP A 14 11.40 -9.43 -3.67
C ASP A 14 10.66 -9.02 -2.39
N GLN A 15 9.34 -9.25 -2.38
CA GLN A 15 8.40 -8.90 -1.30
C GLN A 15 8.18 -7.39 -1.07
N GLN A 16 8.75 -6.52 -1.92
CA GLN A 16 8.60 -5.07 -1.84
C GLN A 16 7.76 -4.50 -3.00
N PRO A 17 6.97 -3.45 -2.77
CA PRO A 17 6.21 -2.78 -3.82
C PRO A 17 7.16 -2.04 -4.77
N VAL A 18 7.06 -2.31 -6.08
CA VAL A 18 7.89 -1.68 -7.11
C VAL A 18 7.08 -0.78 -8.05
N ARG A 19 5.76 -1.00 -8.18
CA ARG A 19 4.86 -0.11 -8.93
C ARG A 19 3.47 -0.08 -8.31
N LEU A 20 2.84 1.09 -8.36
CA LEU A 20 1.44 1.33 -7.97
C LEU A 20 0.65 1.77 -9.19
N THR A 21 -0.53 1.20 -9.42
CA THR A 21 -1.48 1.69 -10.42
C THR A 21 -2.63 2.41 -9.73
N TRP A 22 -2.71 3.73 -9.93
CA TRP A 22 -3.71 4.60 -9.31
C TRP A 22 -4.34 5.52 -10.35
N HIS A 23 -5.68 5.60 -10.37
CA HIS A 23 -6.45 6.35 -11.38
C HIS A 23 -6.02 6.06 -12.83
N GLY A 24 -5.72 4.79 -13.15
CA GLY A 24 -5.29 4.39 -14.49
C GLY A 24 -3.85 4.76 -14.86
N GLN A 25 -3.13 5.46 -13.98
CA GLN A 25 -1.72 5.78 -14.15
C GLN A 25 -0.84 4.84 -13.32
N THR A 26 0.32 4.46 -13.87
CA THR A 26 1.31 3.63 -13.18
C THR A 26 2.46 4.48 -12.67
N TYR A 27 2.71 4.43 -11.36
CA TYR A 27 3.80 5.11 -10.68
C TYR A 27 4.86 4.09 -10.27
N ARG A 28 6.12 4.33 -10.67
CA ARG A 28 7.25 3.51 -10.20
C ARG A 28 7.59 3.91 -8.77
N VAL A 29 7.69 2.93 -7.87
CA VAL A 29 8.21 3.15 -6.54
C VAL A 29 9.72 3.39 -6.65
N GLN A 30 10.16 4.56 -6.19
CA GLN A 30 11.55 4.98 -6.16
C GLN A 30 12.21 4.60 -4.84
N ALA A 31 11.45 4.64 -3.74
CA ALA A 31 11.91 4.23 -2.42
C ALA A 31 10.75 3.72 -1.56
N VAL A 32 11.00 2.68 -0.76
CA VAL A 32 10.18 2.36 0.42
C VAL A 32 10.77 3.17 1.57
N ILE A 33 10.02 4.15 2.04
CA ILE A 33 10.41 5.07 3.11
C ILE A 33 10.27 4.38 4.47
N ASP A 34 9.19 3.61 4.66
CA ASP A 34 8.93 2.86 5.88
C ASP A 34 8.08 1.61 5.61
N GLU A 35 8.19 0.62 6.48
CA GLU A 35 7.42 -0.62 6.47
C GLU A 35 7.05 -1.02 7.90
N TRP A 36 5.76 -1.24 8.15
CA TRP A 36 5.28 -1.71 9.45
C TRP A 36 4.12 -2.68 9.30
N ARG A 37 3.90 -3.50 10.33
CA ARG A 37 2.78 -4.41 10.38
C ARG A 37 1.70 -3.89 11.32
N ALA A 38 0.47 -3.80 10.85
CA ALA A 38 -0.69 -3.46 11.66
C ALA A 38 -1.52 -4.72 11.93
N GLY A 39 -1.77 -5.04 13.20
CA GLY A 39 -2.55 -6.22 13.58
C GLY A 39 -4.04 -6.16 13.22
N GLY A 40 -4.56 -4.97 12.88
CA GLY A 40 -5.99 -4.74 12.67
C GLY A 40 -6.81 -4.86 13.96
N ARG A 41 -8.12 -4.73 13.83
CA ARG A 41 -9.09 -5.02 14.90
C ARG A 41 -9.43 -6.51 14.84
N TRP A 42 -8.51 -7.36 15.31
CA TRP A 42 -8.66 -8.81 15.26
C TRP A 42 -9.93 -9.31 15.97
N TRP A 43 -10.39 -8.60 17.00
CA TRP A 43 -11.65 -8.87 17.69
C TRP A 43 -12.91 -8.60 16.84
N LEU A 44 -12.77 -7.90 15.72
CA LEU A 44 -13.82 -7.68 14.71
C LEU A 44 -13.58 -8.51 13.45
N GLY A 45 -12.65 -9.47 13.48
CA GLY A 45 -12.33 -10.32 12.33
C GLY A 45 -11.49 -9.63 11.24
N GLU A 46 -10.93 -8.45 11.51
CA GLU A 46 -9.99 -7.83 10.58
C GLU A 46 -8.71 -8.65 10.49
N ARG A 47 -8.24 -8.86 9.25
CA ARG A 47 -6.93 -9.47 9.02
C ARG A 47 -5.83 -8.47 9.36
N PRO A 48 -4.67 -8.95 9.86
CA PRO A 48 -3.47 -8.15 9.89
C PRO A 48 -3.10 -7.67 8.49
N ARG A 49 -2.29 -6.62 8.42
CA ARG A 49 -1.81 -6.06 7.16
C ARG A 49 -0.37 -5.58 7.28
N THR A 50 0.35 -5.70 6.18
CA THR A 50 1.64 -5.06 5.98
C THR A 50 1.38 -3.68 5.37
N CYS A 51 1.97 -2.64 5.95
CA CYS A 51 1.83 -1.26 5.52
C CYS A 51 3.17 -0.76 5.00
N TYR A 52 3.14 -0.02 3.90
CA TYR A 52 4.31 0.61 3.30
C TYR A 52 4.06 2.09 3.14
N LEU A 53 5.05 2.91 3.50
CA LEU A 53 5.14 4.28 3.05
C LEU A 53 6.14 4.34 1.90
N VAL A 54 5.74 4.84 0.74
CA VAL A 54 6.57 4.82 -0.46
C VAL A 54 6.65 6.18 -1.15
N GLN A 55 7.80 6.46 -1.75
CA GLN A 55 7.97 7.52 -2.73
C GLN A 55 7.75 6.93 -4.13
N ALA A 56 6.81 7.48 -4.90
CA ALA A 56 6.48 7.01 -6.23
C ALA A 56 6.26 8.18 -7.22
N GLY A 57 7.35 8.66 -7.83
CA GLY A 57 7.30 9.87 -8.65
C GLY A 57 7.18 11.11 -7.77
N GLU A 58 6.22 11.97 -8.04
CA GLU A 58 5.89 13.12 -7.16
C GLU A 58 5.03 12.72 -5.95
N LEU A 59 4.48 11.50 -5.97
CA LEU A 59 3.59 11.02 -4.92
C LEU A 59 4.33 10.44 -3.73
N THR A 60 3.87 10.79 -2.52
CA THR A 60 4.12 9.99 -1.31
C THR A 60 2.84 9.23 -0.95
N ALA A 61 2.91 7.90 -0.95
CA ALA A 61 1.76 7.03 -0.78
C ALA A 61 1.92 6.09 0.41
N GLU A 62 0.88 5.99 1.23
CA GLU A 62 0.72 4.92 2.21
C GLU A 62 -0.16 3.83 1.59
N VAL A 63 0.43 2.65 1.38
CA VAL A 63 -0.25 1.50 0.77
C VAL A 63 -0.24 0.32 1.73
N HIS A 64 -1.38 -0.34 1.85
CA HIS A 64 -1.54 -1.49 2.74
C HIS A 64 -1.82 -2.74 1.92
N ARG A 65 -1.30 -3.87 2.39
CA ARG A 65 -1.59 -5.22 1.89
C ARG A 65 -2.16 -6.05 3.04
N GLU A 66 -3.35 -6.60 2.87
CA GLU A 66 -3.87 -7.60 3.80
C GLU A 66 -2.94 -8.83 3.82
N ASP A 67 -2.63 -9.34 5.00
CA ASP A 67 -1.82 -10.55 5.13
C ASP A 67 -2.61 -11.77 4.60
N GLY A 68 -1.87 -12.73 4.03
CA GLY A 68 -2.41 -13.97 3.45
C GLY A 68 -2.38 -14.01 1.93
N GLU A 69 -2.61 -15.20 1.37
CA GLU A 69 -2.66 -15.40 -0.07
C GLU A 69 -3.84 -14.63 -0.68
N GLY A 70 -3.58 -13.91 -1.78
CA GLY A 70 -4.58 -13.07 -2.44
C GLY A 70 -5.02 -11.84 -1.63
N GLY A 71 -4.28 -11.45 -0.59
CA GLY A 71 -4.57 -10.27 0.20
C GLY A 71 -4.68 -9.01 -0.65
N ARG A 72 -5.75 -8.24 -0.45
CA ARG A 72 -5.99 -7.02 -1.23
C ARG A 72 -4.93 -5.96 -0.92
N TRP A 73 -4.68 -5.13 -1.92
CA TRP A 73 -3.88 -3.92 -1.79
C TRP A 73 -4.78 -2.70 -1.89
N TRP A 74 -4.56 -1.72 -1.01
CA TRP A 74 -5.26 -0.43 -1.09
C TRP A 74 -4.35 0.74 -0.78
N LEU A 75 -4.67 1.87 -1.43
CA LEU A 75 -4.12 3.16 -1.13
C LEU A 75 -4.84 3.72 0.10
N ALA A 76 -4.16 3.70 1.24
CA ALA A 76 -4.71 4.20 2.50
C ALA A 76 -4.69 5.74 2.50
N ARG A 77 -3.54 6.34 2.16
CA ARG A 77 -3.34 7.78 2.12
C ARG A 77 -2.41 8.19 0.98
N LEU A 78 -2.58 9.40 0.49
CA LEU A 78 -1.75 9.98 -0.56
C LEU A 78 -1.42 11.44 -0.25
N GLN A 79 -0.25 11.87 -0.69
CA GLN A 79 0.13 13.26 -0.85
C GLN A 79 0.76 13.42 -2.22
N ASP A 80 0.27 14.39 -2.97
CA ASP A 80 0.73 14.84 -4.28
C ASP A 80 1.36 16.23 -4.20
#